data_AF-A0A9W3FAF6-F1
#
_entry.id   AF-A0A9W3FAF6-F1
#
_cell.length_a   1.000
_cell.length_b   1.000
_cell.length_c   1.000
_cell.angle_alpha   90.00
_cell.angle_beta   90.00
_cell.angle_gamma   90.00
#
_symmetry.space_group_name_H-M   'P 1'
#
loop_
_entity.id
_entity.type
_entity.pdbx_description
1 polymer ?
#
loop_
_entity_poly.entity_id
_entity_poly.type
_entity_poly.pdbx_seq_one_letter_code
_entity_poly.pdbx_strand_id
1 'polypeptide(L)'
;MPPPSLEMGSGQVLPAFLLCSTLLVIKMYVVAIITGQVRLRKKAFANPEDAQRHGGLQYCRSDPDVERCLRAHRNDMETIYPFLFLGLVYSFLGPDPFVARMHFLVVFLGRMVHTVAYLGKLRAPTRSLAYTLAQLPCASMALQIVWEAARHL
;
A
#
# COMPACT_ATOMS: atom_id res chain seq x y z
N MET A 1 27.99 21.45 9.24
CA MET A 1 27.60 20.94 7.91
C MET A 1 26.11 20.67 7.93
N PRO A 2 25.29 21.36 7.13
CA PRO A 2 23.96 20.84 6.84
C PRO A 2 24.12 19.46 6.17
N PRO A 3 23.19 18.51 6.38
CA PRO A 3 23.22 17.23 5.66
C PRO A 3 23.27 17.54 4.16
N PRO A 4 23.96 16.71 3.35
CA PRO A 4 23.99 16.89 1.91
C PRO A 4 22.54 16.94 1.44
N SER A 5 22.09 18.15 1.11
CA SER A 5 20.82 18.40 0.47
C SER A 5 20.78 17.48 -0.73
N LEU A 6 19.90 16.48 -0.71
CA LEU A 6 19.51 15.67 -1.86
C LEU A 6 19.59 16.57 -3.09
N GLU A 7 20.65 16.40 -3.89
CA GLU A 7 21.01 17.37 -4.91
C GLU A 7 19.81 17.54 -5.84
N MET A 8 19.20 18.72 -5.75
CA MET A 8 18.02 19.13 -6.51
C MET A 8 18.43 19.50 -7.95
N GLY A 9 19.17 18.62 -8.61
CA GLY A 9 19.53 18.72 -10.02
C GLY A 9 18.81 17.63 -10.81
N SER A 10 17.96 18.05 -11.74
CA SER A 10 17.32 17.21 -12.78
C SER A 10 16.12 16.36 -12.31
N GLY A 11 14.90 16.82 -12.59
CA GLY A 11 13.69 15.97 -12.64
C GLY A 11 13.32 15.20 -11.36
N GLN A 12 12.50 15.81 -10.50
CA GLN A 12 12.07 15.31 -9.17
C GLN A 12 11.24 13.99 -9.17
N VAL A 13 11.79 12.90 -9.69
CA VAL A 13 11.14 11.57 -9.76
C VAL A 13 11.32 10.83 -8.45
N LEU A 14 12.56 10.63 -8.01
CA LEU A 14 12.86 9.88 -6.80
C LEU A 14 12.23 10.49 -5.54
N PRO A 15 12.28 11.82 -5.29
CA PRO A 15 11.60 12.40 -4.13
C PRO A 15 10.07 12.18 -4.16
N ALA A 16 9.44 12.27 -5.34
CA ALA A 16 8.01 12.02 -5.48
C ALA A 16 7.66 10.55 -5.21
N PHE A 17 8.49 9.62 -5.69
CA PHE A 17 8.36 8.20 -5.37
C PHE A 17 8.48 7.96 -3.87
N LEU A 18 9.55 8.46 -3.23
CA LEU A 18 9.81 8.28 -1.80
C LEU A 18 8.70 8.84 -0.92
N LEU A 19 8.13 9.99 -1.29
CA LEU A 19 6.99 10.56 -0.59
C LEU A 19 5.76 9.65 -0.69
N CYS A 20 5.36 9.27 -1.91
CA CYS A 20 4.18 8.43 -2.12
C CYS A 20 4.35 7.05 -1.47
N SER A 21 5.52 6.43 -1.60
CA SER A 21 5.81 5.11 -1.05
C SER A 21 5.80 5.12 0.49
N THR A 22 6.42 6.12 1.12
CA THR A 22 6.44 6.24 2.58
C THR A 22 5.04 6.47 3.13
N LEU A 23 4.23 7.32 2.49
CA LEU A 23 2.83 7.53 2.89
C LEU A 23 2.00 6.24 2.78
N LEU A 24 2.24 5.41 1.75
CA LEU A 24 1.60 4.11 1.61
C LEU A 24 2.00 3.13 2.72
N VAL A 25 3.28 3.10 3.11
CA VAL A 25 3.74 2.27 4.23
C VAL A 25 3.12 2.74 5.54
N ILE A 26 3.09 4.05 5.80
CA ILE A 26 2.39 4.63 6.96
C ILE A 26 0.92 4.21 6.96
N LYS A 27 0.25 4.26 5.81
CA LYS A 27 -1.14 3.81 5.68
C LYS A 27 -1.30 2.32 6.01
N MET A 28 -0.33 1.45 5.68
CA MET A 28 -0.37 0.03 6.11
C MET A 28 -0.25 -0.11 7.63
N TYR A 29 0.61 0.68 8.28
CA TYR A 29 0.67 0.72 9.75
C TYR A 29 -0.64 1.18 10.37
N VAL A 30 -1.32 2.18 9.77
CA VAL A 30 -2.66 2.60 10.21
C VAL A 30 -3.66 1.44 10.11
N VAL A 31 -3.65 0.64 9.04
CA VAL A 31 -4.51 -0.55 8.93
C VAL A 31 -4.18 -1.59 10.00
N ALA A 32 -2.90 -1.78 10.34
CA ALA A 32 -2.47 -2.66 11.43
C ALA A 32 -3.03 -2.20 12.78
N ILE A 33 -2.92 -0.91 13.09
CA ILE A 33 -3.47 -0.30 14.31
C ILE A 33 -4.99 -0.49 14.35
N ILE A 34 -5.70 -0.17 13.26
CA ILE A 34 -7.16 -0.37 13.16
C ILE A 34 -7.51 -1.83 13.43
N THR A 35 -6.77 -2.78 12.86
CA THR A 35 -7.01 -4.22 13.09
C THR A 35 -6.92 -4.56 14.57
N GLY A 36 -5.88 -4.10 15.28
CA GLY A 36 -5.72 -4.30 16.72
C GLY A 36 -6.86 -3.69 17.54
N GLN A 37 -7.27 -2.46 17.21
CA GLN A 37 -8.40 -1.79 17.88
C GLN A 37 -9.73 -2.51 17.65
N VAL A 38 -9.97 -3.03 16.44
CA VAL A 38 -11.18 -3.83 16.15
C VAL A 38 -11.18 -5.13 16.95
N ARG A 39 -10.04 -5.83 17.08
CA ARG A 39 -9.93 -7.03 17.93
C ARG A 39 -10.30 -6.75 19.38
N LEU A 40 -9.75 -5.67 19.95
CA LEU A 40 -10.05 -5.24 21.32
C LEU A 40 -11.54 -4.90 21.49
N ARG A 41 -12.10 -4.07 20.59
CA ARG A 41 -13.50 -3.63 20.65
C ARG A 41 -14.49 -4.78 20.50
N LYS A 42 -14.20 -5.76 19.63
CA LYS A 42 -15.08 -6.90 19.34
C LYS A 42 -14.83 -8.11 20.24
N LYS A 43 -13.77 -8.06 21.05
CA LYS A 43 -13.23 -9.21 21.79
C LYS A 43 -13.12 -10.44 20.88
N ALA A 44 -12.30 -10.30 19.84
CA ALA A 44 -12.07 -11.32 18.83
C ALA A 44 -10.56 -11.46 18.58
N PHE A 45 -9.94 -12.32 19.37
CA PHE A 45 -8.50 -12.55 19.39
C PHE A 45 -8.15 -13.81 18.59
N ALA A 46 -6.96 -13.82 18.00
CA ALA A 46 -6.48 -14.96 17.22
C ALA A 46 -5.87 -16.04 18.11
N ASN A 47 -5.27 -15.64 19.24
CA ASN A 47 -4.53 -16.54 20.11
C ASN A 47 -5.24 -16.74 21.46
N PRO A 48 -5.20 -17.95 22.04
CA PRO A 48 -5.84 -18.25 23.33
C PRO A 48 -5.35 -17.39 24.50
N GLU A 49 -4.07 -17.04 24.55
CA GLU A 49 -3.45 -16.24 25.61
C GLU A 49 -3.96 -14.78 25.60
N ASP A 50 -4.14 -14.19 24.42
CA ASP A 50 -4.74 -12.86 24.25
C ASP A 50 -6.19 -12.89 24.73
N ALA A 51 -6.94 -13.94 24.35
CA ALA A 51 -8.33 -14.11 24.77
C ALA A 51 -8.46 -14.26 26.29
N GLN A 52 -7.60 -15.06 26.92
CA GLN A 52 -7.54 -15.20 28.37
C GLN A 52 -7.23 -13.87 29.07
N ARG A 53 -6.23 -13.12 28.57
CA ARG A 53 -5.88 -11.80 29.11
C ARG A 53 -7.04 -10.80 29.04
N HIS A 54 -7.92 -10.94 28.04
CA HIS A 54 -9.01 -10.02 27.75
C HIS A 54 -10.42 -10.57 28.07
N GLY A 55 -10.53 -11.62 28.89
CA GLY A 55 -11.77 -12.02 29.56
C GLY A 55 -12.24 -13.46 29.36
N GLY A 56 -11.49 -14.30 28.65
CA GLY A 56 -11.73 -15.75 28.58
C GLY A 56 -11.55 -16.36 27.19
N LEU A 57 -11.36 -17.69 27.16
CA LEU A 57 -11.09 -18.47 25.94
C LEU A 57 -12.19 -18.35 24.86
N GLN A 58 -13.43 -18.04 25.24
CA GLN A 58 -14.53 -17.80 24.31
C GLN A 58 -14.29 -16.60 23.35
N TYR A 59 -13.35 -15.71 23.69
CA TYR A 59 -12.94 -14.60 22.82
C TYR A 59 -11.81 -14.96 21.85
N CYS A 60 -11.27 -16.19 21.91
CA CYS A 60 -10.40 -16.75 20.88
C CYS A 60 -11.27 -17.22 19.72
N ARG A 61 -11.64 -16.28 18.85
CA ARG A 61 -12.63 -16.48 17.78
C ARG A 61 -12.39 -15.52 16.62
N SER A 62 -12.94 -15.87 15.46
CA SER A 62 -13.00 -14.97 14.31
C SER A 62 -14.10 -13.91 14.47
N ASP A 63 -13.94 -12.80 13.76
CA ASP A 63 -14.95 -11.74 13.63
C ASP A 63 -14.90 -11.19 12.19
N PRO A 64 -16.06 -10.99 11.52
CA PRO A 64 -16.09 -10.53 10.14
C PRO A 64 -15.42 -9.17 9.88
N ASP A 65 -15.41 -8.27 10.86
CA ASP A 65 -14.75 -6.96 10.75
C ASP A 65 -13.22 -7.10 10.93
N VAL A 66 -12.77 -7.97 11.84
CA VAL A 66 -11.33 -8.32 11.96
C VAL A 66 -10.81 -8.94 10.66
N GLU A 67 -11.50 -9.94 10.13
CA GLU A 67 -11.10 -10.57 8.86
C GLU A 67 -11.11 -9.59 7.69
N ARG A 68 -12.02 -8.62 7.70
CA ARG A 68 -12.06 -7.55 6.70
C ARG A 68 -10.81 -6.67 6.76
N CYS A 69 -10.37 -6.30 7.97
CA CYS A 69 -9.14 -5.55 8.15
C CYS A 69 -7.93 -6.36 7.66
N LEU A 70 -7.87 -7.66 7.98
CA LEU A 70 -6.82 -8.56 7.50
C LEU A 70 -6.82 -8.70 5.97
N ARG A 71 -7.97 -8.81 5.32
CA ARG A 71 -8.05 -8.85 3.85
C ARG A 71 -7.62 -7.53 3.21
N ALA A 72 -7.97 -6.39 3.81
CA ALA A 72 -7.51 -5.08 3.34
C ALA A 72 -5.98 -4.98 3.45
N HIS A 73 -5.41 -5.35 4.60
CA HIS A 73 -3.97 -5.34 4.82
C HIS A 73 -3.23 -6.34 3.90
N ARG A 74 -3.78 -7.54 3.69
CA ARG A 74 -3.21 -8.52 2.76
C ARG A 74 -3.18 -7.98 1.32
N ASN A 75 -4.26 -7.34 0.89
CA ASN A 75 -4.27 -6.74 -0.44
C ASN A 75 -3.28 -5.56 -0.57
N ASP A 76 -3.04 -4.82 0.51
CA ASP A 76 -1.95 -3.85 0.53
C ASP A 76 -0.59 -4.52 0.35
N MET A 77 -0.31 -5.63 1.04
CA MET A 77 0.93 -6.39 0.82
C MET A 77 1.07 -6.87 -0.63
N GLU A 78 -0.01 -7.42 -1.20
CA GLU A 78 -0.05 -7.94 -2.58
C GLU A 78 0.17 -6.85 -3.66
N THR A 79 0.04 -5.56 -3.33
CA THR A 79 0.07 -4.47 -4.33
C THR A 79 1.12 -3.39 -4.03
N ILE A 80 1.23 -2.96 -2.78
CA ILE A 80 2.17 -1.94 -2.34
C ILE A 80 3.59 -2.48 -2.37
N TYR A 81 3.84 -3.73 -1.94
CA TYR A 81 5.20 -4.28 -1.98
C TYR A 81 5.77 -4.36 -3.40
N PRO A 82 5.03 -4.87 -4.41
CA PRO A 82 5.45 -4.74 -5.80
C PRO A 82 5.66 -3.29 -6.25
N PHE A 83 4.79 -2.36 -5.86
CA PHE A 83 4.96 -0.94 -6.19
C PHE A 83 6.25 -0.34 -5.59
N LEU A 84 6.62 -0.70 -4.36
CA LEU A 84 7.87 -0.26 -3.73
C LEU A 84 9.08 -0.68 -4.56
N PHE A 85 9.07 -1.90 -5.09
CA PHE A 85 10.14 -2.38 -5.96
C PHE A 85 10.10 -1.71 -7.34
N LEU A 86 8.96 -1.78 -8.03
CA LEU A 86 8.80 -1.29 -9.40
C LEU A 86 9.04 0.23 -9.48
N GLY A 87 8.45 1.00 -8.56
CA GLY A 87 8.60 2.46 -8.54
C GLY A 87 10.02 2.91 -8.23
N LEU A 88 10.75 2.17 -7.40
CA LEU A 88 12.17 2.44 -7.13
C LEU A 88 13.01 2.23 -8.38
N VAL A 89 12.91 1.05 -9.01
CA VAL A 89 13.67 0.74 -10.23
C VAL A 89 13.30 1.72 -11.35
N TYR A 90 12.00 1.96 -11.56
CA TYR A 90 11.49 2.90 -12.57
C TYR A 90 12.04 4.32 -12.38
N SER A 91 12.26 4.76 -11.14
CA SER A 91 12.83 6.09 -10.85
C SER A 91 14.25 6.28 -11.40
N PHE A 92 14.99 5.19 -11.67
CA PHE A 92 16.35 5.22 -12.22
C PHE A 92 16.41 4.96 -13.73
N LEU A 93 15.28 4.71 -14.41
CA LEU A 93 15.24 4.52 -15.86
C LEU A 93 15.29 5.83 -16.65
N GLY A 94 15.48 6.97 -15.98
CA GLY A 94 15.38 8.30 -16.59
C GLY A 94 14.01 8.62 -17.19
N PRO A 95 12.86 8.29 -16.55
CA PRO A 95 11.55 8.59 -17.11
C PRO A 95 11.27 10.09 -17.13
N ASP A 96 10.30 10.51 -17.96
CA ASP A 96 9.79 11.87 -17.90
C ASP A 96 9.25 12.19 -16.48
N PRO A 97 9.68 13.31 -15.84
CA PRO A 97 9.28 13.61 -14.47
C PRO A 97 7.79 13.85 -14.25
N PHE A 98 7.07 14.36 -15.25
CA PHE A 98 5.63 14.54 -15.14
C PHE A 98 4.92 13.18 -15.19
N VAL A 99 5.27 12.34 -16.17
CA VAL A 99 4.71 10.98 -16.31
C VAL A 99 4.98 10.15 -15.07
N ALA A 100 6.19 10.18 -14.52
CA ALA A 100 6.51 9.42 -13.32
C ALA A 100 5.69 9.87 -12.09
N ARG A 101 5.55 11.19 -11.90
CA ARG A 101 4.68 11.73 -10.84
C ARG A 101 3.23 11.27 -10.99
N MET A 102 2.71 11.24 -12.21
CA MET A 102 1.35 10.72 -12.45
C MET A 102 1.22 9.24 -12.10
N HIS A 103 2.21 8.40 -12.44
CA HIS A 103 2.22 6.99 -12.06
C HIS A 103 2.12 6.84 -10.54
N PHE A 104 3.00 7.53 -9.80
CA PHE A 104 3.04 7.43 -8.34
C PHE A 104 1.78 7.97 -7.68
N LEU A 105 1.24 9.09 -8.16
CA LEU A 105 0.00 9.69 -7.63
C LEU A 105 -1.22 8.81 -7.88
N VAL A 106 -1.36 8.21 -9.07
CA VAL A 106 -2.47 7.31 -9.38
C VAL A 106 -2.44 6.08 -8.48
N VAL A 107 -1.26 5.48 -8.26
CA VAL A 107 -1.10 4.38 -7.30
C VAL A 107 -1.48 4.85 -5.90
N PHE A 108 -0.90 5.96 -5.42
CA PHE A 108 -1.16 6.47 -4.08
C PHE A 108 -2.66 6.69 -3.84
N LEU A 109 -3.32 7.48 -4.68
CA LEU A 109 -4.74 7.81 -4.54
C LEU A 109 -5.61 6.56 -4.69
N GLY A 110 -5.34 5.70 -5.67
CA GLY A 110 -6.07 4.45 -5.86
C GLY A 110 -5.99 3.54 -4.63
N ARG A 111 -4.82 3.42 -4.00
CA ARG A 111 -4.64 2.63 -2.77
C ARG A 111 -5.29 3.26 -1.53
N MET A 112 -5.31 4.59 -1.43
CA MET A 112 -6.05 5.30 -0.39
C MET A 112 -7.56 5.05 -0.52
N VAL A 113 -8.12 5.27 -1.71
CA VAL A 113 -9.55 5.01 -2.00
C VAL A 113 -9.88 3.53 -1.79
N HIS A 114 -9.02 2.61 -2.23
CA HIS A 114 -9.21 1.18 -2.02
C HIS A 114 -9.35 0.84 -0.54
N THR A 115 -8.45 1.36 0.31
CA THR A 115 -8.48 1.11 1.77
C THR A 115 -9.76 1.66 2.39
N VAL A 116 -10.14 2.90 2.06
CA VAL A 116 -11.39 3.53 2.53
C VAL A 116 -12.61 2.73 2.08
N ALA A 117 -12.66 2.33 0.81
CA ALA A 117 -13.75 1.52 0.27
C ALA A 117 -13.87 0.15 0.95
N TYR A 118 -12.73 -0.47 1.27
CA TYR A 118 -12.70 -1.78 1.92
C TYR A 118 -13.22 -1.71 3.36
N LEU A 119 -12.63 -0.83 4.18
CA LEU A 119 -12.94 -0.72 5.61
C LEU A 119 -14.29 -0.02 5.84
N GLY A 120 -14.63 0.97 5.01
CA GLY A 120 -15.91 1.68 5.03
C GLY A 120 -17.08 0.90 4.43
N LYS A 121 -16.87 -0.33 3.96
CA LYS A 121 -17.91 -1.20 3.37
C LYS A 121 -18.71 -0.50 2.25
N LEU A 122 -18.03 0.30 1.43
CA LEU A 122 -18.67 1.04 0.35
C LEU A 122 -19.27 0.08 -0.69
N ARG A 123 -20.34 0.53 -1.37
CA ARG A 123 -21.03 -0.26 -2.39
C ARG A 123 -20.08 -0.61 -3.54
N ALA A 124 -20.20 -1.83 -4.07
CA ALA A 124 -19.52 -2.20 -5.30
C ALA A 124 -19.98 -1.30 -6.47
N PRO A 125 -19.09 -0.95 -7.42
CA PRO A 125 -17.76 -1.53 -7.65
C PRO A 125 -16.59 -0.67 -7.12
N THR A 126 -16.81 0.31 -6.24
CA THR A 126 -15.80 1.32 -5.85
C THR A 126 -14.45 0.73 -5.46
N ARG A 127 -14.43 -0.30 -4.60
CA ARG A 127 -13.20 -0.99 -4.20
C ARG A 127 -12.48 -1.62 -5.40
N SER A 128 -13.20 -2.36 -6.23
CA SER A 128 -12.62 -3.06 -7.38
C SER A 128 -12.07 -2.08 -8.41
N LEU A 129 -12.77 -0.97 -8.67
CA LEU A 129 -12.31 0.07 -9.58
C LEU A 129 -11.04 0.74 -9.06
N ALA A 130 -11.00 1.10 -7.77
CA ALA A 130 -9.82 1.70 -7.16
C ALA A 130 -8.59 0.76 -7.20
N TYR A 131 -8.82 -0.55 -7.01
CA TYR A 131 -7.78 -1.57 -7.20
C TYR A 131 -7.27 -1.57 -8.64
N THR A 132 -8.15 -1.69 -9.64
CA THR A 132 -7.76 -1.76 -11.05
C THR A 132 -7.01 -0.51 -11.49
N LEU A 133 -7.49 0.68 -11.13
CA LEU A 133 -6.82 1.93 -11.48
C LEU A 133 -5.42 2.04 -10.87
N ALA A 134 -5.23 1.58 -9.62
CA ALA A 134 -3.91 1.55 -8.99
C ALA A 134 -2.96 0.54 -9.64
N GLN A 135 -3.47 -0.52 -10.28
CA GLN A 135 -2.62 -1.53 -10.93
C GLN A 135 -2.11 -1.09 -12.32
N LEU A 136 -2.80 -0.17 -13.01
CA LEU A 136 -2.40 0.28 -14.34
C LEU A 136 -0.98 0.90 -14.37
N PRO A 137 -0.62 1.83 -13.46
CA PRO A 137 0.75 2.33 -13.40
C PRO A 137 1.77 1.26 -13.04
N CYS A 138 1.42 0.30 -12.16
CA CYS A 138 2.32 -0.80 -11.81
C CYS A 138 2.62 -1.68 -13.03
N ALA A 139 1.61 -2.03 -13.82
CA ALA A 139 1.80 -2.78 -15.06
C ALA A 139 2.64 -2.00 -16.07
N SER A 140 2.39 -0.70 -16.23
CA SER A 140 3.19 0.20 -17.08
C SER A 140 4.67 0.20 -16.68
N MET A 141 4.97 0.43 -15.40
CA MET A 141 6.36 0.42 -14.92
C MET A 141 7.02 -0.93 -15.10
N ALA A 142 6.31 -2.04 -14.85
CA ALA A 142 6.85 -3.38 -15.04
C ALA A 142 7.22 -3.65 -16.50
N LEU A 143 6.37 -3.28 -17.45
CA LEU A 143 6.65 -3.44 -18.89
C LEU A 143 7.86 -2.60 -19.32
N GLN A 144 7.97 -1.37 -18.84
CA GLN A 144 9.12 -0.51 -19.12
C GLN A 144 10.42 -1.09 -18.53
N ILE A 145 10.38 -1.60 -17.30
CA ILE A 145 11.53 -2.28 -16.68
C ILE A 145 11.95 -3.51 -17.49
N VAL A 146 10.99 -4.34 -17.93
CA VAL A 146 11.28 -5.53 -18.74
C VAL A 146 11.92 -5.14 -20.08
N TRP A 147 11.37 -4.14 -20.77
CA TRP A 147 11.93 -3.64 -22.02
C TRP A 147 13.36 -3.12 -21.84
N GLU A 148 13.57 -2.30 -20.82
CA GLU A 148 14.87 -1.73 -20.48
C GLU A 148 15.89 -2.80 -20.08
N ALA A 149 15.50 -3.82 -19.32
CA ALA A 149 16.38 -4.93 -19.01
C ALA A 149 16.72 -5.77 -20.25
N ALA A 150 15.71 -6.11 -21.07
CA ALA A 150 15.87 -6.97 -22.23
C ALA A 150 16.78 -6.36 -23.32
N ARG A 151 16.75 -5.04 -23.51
CA ARG A 151 17.61 -4.37 -24.52
C ARG A 151 19.09 -4.30 -24.13
N HIS A 152 19.44 -4.62 -22.88
CA HIS A 152 20.82 -4.63 -22.37
C HIS A 152 21.36 -6.05 -22.13
N LEU A 153 20.59 -7.09 -22.49
CA LEU A 153 21.05 -8.47 -22.58
C LEU A 153 21.55 -8.77 -24.00
#